data_AF-A0A3R8SNX9-F1
#
_entry.id   AF-A0A3R8SNX9-F1
#
_cell.length_a   1.000
_cell.length_b   1.000
_cell.length_c   1.000
_cell.angle_alpha   90.00
_cell.angle_beta   90.00
_cell.angle_gamma   90.00
#
_symmetry.space_group_name_H-M   'P 1'
#
loop_
_entity.id
_entity.type
_entity.pdbx_description
1 polymer ?
#
loop_
_entity_poly.entity_id
_entity_poly.type
_entity_poly.pdbx_seq_one_letter_code
_entity_poly.pdbx_strand_id
1 'polypeptide(L)'
;MDDVGRGSCPAGVARFAGLWVLPGSPSGEDLRVSQPPPQLPKPEFVLITVEAPPEVPTQIAVDLNKTGIPVGLIGYEYRPLSKPVYFEGIGERGLGAIPTSGLFGRIAVDVASGHVVQIPDVESSTTHHVNRDLGSFSRYIEAVIARFPFYAEGGEERSEEVAEDLRELVSDIDGTPLADNGFWETFCNDVTIGNYADWDA
;
A
#
# COMPACT_ATOMS: atom_id res chain seq x y z
N MET A 1 32.76 -3.55 11.07
CA MET A 1 32.09 -4.87 11.06
C MET A 1 30.99 -4.67 12.07
N ASP A 2 29.94 -4.00 11.63
CA ASP A 2 28.99 -3.32 12.50
C ASP A 2 27.60 -3.88 12.24
N ASP A 3 27.02 -4.29 13.36
CA ASP A 3 25.78 -5.02 13.55
C ASP A 3 24.59 -4.15 13.11
N VAL A 4 23.88 -4.59 12.07
CA VAL A 4 22.64 -3.96 11.60
C VAL A 4 21.53 -4.40 12.56
N GLY A 5 21.16 -3.49 13.45
CA GLY A 5 20.08 -3.66 14.40
C GLY A 5 18.78 -4.06 13.71
N ARG A 6 18.36 -5.31 13.96
CA ARG A 6 17.00 -5.80 13.69
C ARG A 6 16.02 -4.90 14.43
N GLY A 7 15.13 -4.24 13.69
CA GLY A 7 13.96 -3.59 14.28
C GLY A 7 13.05 -4.64 14.90
N SER A 8 13.21 -4.88 16.20
CA SER A 8 12.31 -5.73 16.98
C SER A 8 11.01 -4.98 17.25
N CYS A 9 9.88 -5.61 16.92
CA CYS A 9 8.56 -5.14 17.35
C CYS A 9 8.52 -5.02 18.89
N PRO A 10 7.86 -3.99 19.45
CA PRO A 10 7.49 -4.00 20.87
C PRO A 10 6.49 -5.14 21.10
N ALA A 11 6.71 -5.96 22.12
CA ALA A 11 5.78 -7.01 22.51
C ALA A 11 4.41 -6.39 22.86
N GLY A 12 3.34 -6.85 22.20
CA GLY A 12 1.95 -6.50 22.54
C GLY A 12 1.15 -5.68 21.52
N VAL A 13 1.66 -5.44 20.31
CA VAL A 13 0.92 -4.75 19.24
C VAL A 13 0.32 -5.79 18.28
N ALA A 14 -1.01 -5.87 18.19
CA ALA A 14 -1.71 -6.69 17.21
C ALA A 14 -1.96 -5.87 15.94
N ARG A 15 -1.70 -6.48 14.78
CA ARG A 15 -1.97 -5.92 13.46
C ARG A 15 -3.39 -6.29 13.06
N PHE A 16 -4.25 -5.29 12.82
CA PHE A 16 -5.60 -5.48 12.28
C PHE A 16 -5.76 -4.55 11.07
N ALA A 17 -6.01 -5.13 9.89
CA ALA A 17 -6.35 -4.38 8.67
C ALA A 17 -5.45 -3.15 8.40
N GLY A 18 -4.13 -3.32 8.44
CA GLY A 18 -3.18 -2.24 8.13
C GLY A 18 -3.11 -1.09 9.15
N LEU A 19 -3.85 -1.14 10.26
CA LEU A 19 -3.79 -0.13 11.33
C LEU A 19 -2.91 -0.59 12.50
N TRP A 20 -1.95 0.27 12.88
CA TRP A 20 -1.27 0.18 14.18
C TRP A 20 -2.22 0.71 15.26
N VAL A 21 -2.72 -0.16 16.13
CA VAL A 21 -3.44 0.26 17.35
C VAL A 21 -2.40 0.45 18.46
N LEU A 22 -2.15 1.70 18.86
CA LEU A 22 -1.24 2.02 19.97
C LEU A 22 -1.87 1.64 21.33
N PRO A 23 -1.11 1.03 22.27
CA PRO A 23 -1.60 0.75 23.61
C PRO A 23 -1.41 1.98 24.53
N GLY A 24 -2.51 2.55 25.05
CA GLY A 24 -2.42 3.62 26.07
C GLY A 24 -3.73 4.35 26.45
N SER A 25 -4.68 3.58 27.02
CA SER A 25 -5.73 3.87 28.03
C SER A 25 -6.31 5.28 28.26
N PRO A 26 -7.62 5.35 28.61
CA PRO A 26 -8.04 5.83 29.92
C PRO A 26 -8.27 4.66 30.88
N SER A 27 -8.00 4.94 32.15
CA SER A 27 -8.19 4.08 33.31
C SER A 27 -9.55 3.38 33.34
N GLY A 28 -9.56 2.20 33.95
CA GLY A 28 -10.66 1.25 33.98
C GLY A 28 -12.03 1.81 34.34
N GLU A 29 -13.03 0.99 34.01
CA GLU A 29 -14.47 1.14 34.24
C GLU A 29 -15.28 1.82 33.12
N ASP A 30 -15.09 1.39 31.87
CA ASP A 30 -16.22 1.33 30.91
C ASP A 30 -15.93 0.22 29.89
N LEU A 31 -16.27 -1.04 30.23
CA LEU A 31 -16.34 -2.16 29.28
C LEU A 31 -17.54 -1.91 28.33
N ARG A 32 -17.44 -0.88 27.50
CA ARG A 32 -18.24 -0.79 26.30
C ARG A 32 -17.68 -1.84 25.36
N VAL A 33 -18.51 -2.84 25.10
CA VAL A 33 -18.41 -3.76 23.96
C VAL A 33 -17.63 -3.08 22.85
N SER A 34 -16.37 -3.48 22.67
CA SER A 34 -15.57 -3.00 21.54
C SER A 34 -16.37 -3.36 20.31
N GLN A 35 -16.95 -2.37 19.64
CA GLN A 35 -17.61 -2.63 18.38
C GLN A 35 -16.57 -3.31 17.48
N PRO A 36 -16.93 -4.40 16.78
CA PRO A 36 -16.02 -4.96 15.79
C PRO A 36 -15.58 -3.82 14.86
N PRO A 37 -14.32 -3.83 14.41
CA PRO A 37 -13.86 -2.84 13.45
C PRO A 37 -14.88 -2.74 12.31
N PRO A 38 -15.16 -1.52 11.80
CA PRO A 38 -16.13 -1.38 10.72
C PRO A 38 -15.74 -2.33 9.59
N GLN A 39 -16.70 -3.12 9.13
CA GLN A 39 -16.50 -4.00 7.98
C GLN A 39 -15.91 -3.14 6.86
N LEU A 40 -14.79 -3.60 6.33
CA LEU A 40 -14.16 -2.93 5.20
C LEU A 40 -15.18 -2.89 4.04
N PRO A 41 -15.14 -1.91 3.11
CA PRO A 41 -15.95 -1.93 1.90
C PRO A 41 -15.34 -2.85 0.84
N LYS A 42 -16.17 -3.46 -0.01
CA LYS A 42 -15.69 -4.47 -0.97
C LYS A 42 -14.69 -3.76 -1.87
N PRO A 43 -13.48 -4.30 -2.07
CA PRO A 43 -12.52 -3.63 -2.93
C PRO A 43 -13.11 -3.58 -4.35
N GLU A 44 -13.18 -2.37 -4.89
CA GLU A 44 -13.60 -2.10 -6.25
C GLU A 44 -12.47 -1.40 -6.99
N PHE A 45 -12.15 -1.90 -8.18
CA PHE A 45 -11.19 -1.23 -9.04
C PHE A 45 -11.88 -0.07 -9.75
N VAL A 46 -11.63 1.15 -9.24
CA VAL A 46 -12.09 2.39 -9.84
C VAL A 46 -10.89 3.31 -10.02
N LEU A 47 -10.80 3.95 -11.18
CA LEU A 47 -9.79 4.95 -11.48
C LEU A 47 -10.39 6.36 -11.33
N ILE A 48 -9.61 7.25 -10.72
CA ILE A 48 -9.91 8.68 -10.68
C ILE A 48 -8.85 9.47 -11.43
N THR A 49 -9.29 10.56 -12.04
CA THR A 49 -8.38 11.57 -12.58
C THR A 49 -8.07 12.58 -11.47
N VAL A 50 -6.81 12.94 -11.32
CA VAL A 50 -6.40 14.04 -10.44
C VAL A 50 -5.67 15.10 -11.24
N GLU A 51 -5.85 16.35 -10.84
CA GLU A 51 -5.06 17.45 -11.37
C GLU A 51 -3.67 17.42 -10.71
N ALA A 52 -2.62 17.29 -11.54
CA ALA A 52 -1.26 17.29 -11.04
C ALA A 52 -0.87 18.68 -10.52
N PRO A 53 -0.03 18.78 -9.47
CA PRO A 53 0.52 20.07 -9.02
C PRO A 53 1.29 20.75 -10.18
N PRO A 54 1.29 22.09 -10.26
CA PRO A 54 1.96 22.81 -11.34
C PRO A 54 3.47 22.57 -11.40
N GLU A 55 4.07 22.12 -10.30
CA GLU A 55 5.48 21.75 -10.19
C GLU A 55 5.81 20.41 -10.89
N VAL A 56 4.80 19.56 -11.13
CA VAL A 56 4.98 18.28 -11.81
C VAL A 56 5.16 18.53 -13.31
N PRO A 57 6.19 17.95 -13.97
CA PRO A 57 6.39 18.12 -15.40
C PRO A 57 5.19 17.70 -16.24
N THR A 58 4.96 18.44 -17.33
CA THR A 58 3.79 18.29 -18.20
C THR A 58 3.55 16.85 -18.66
N GLN A 59 4.62 16.11 -18.99
CA GLN A 59 4.47 14.73 -19.44
C GLN A 59 3.90 13.81 -18.34
N ILE A 60 4.37 13.95 -17.10
CA ILE A 60 3.86 13.18 -15.96
C ILE A 60 2.42 13.59 -15.65
N ALA A 61 2.10 14.89 -15.73
CA ALA A 61 0.73 15.36 -15.56
C ALA A 61 -0.23 14.78 -16.63
N VAL A 62 0.23 14.67 -17.89
CA VAL A 62 -0.53 14.01 -18.97
C VAL A 62 -0.71 12.53 -18.69
N ASP A 63 0.35 11.84 -18.26
CA ASP A 63 0.31 10.39 -17.98
C ASP A 63 -0.61 10.07 -16.81
N LEU A 64 -0.62 10.93 -15.78
CA LEU A 64 -1.55 10.87 -14.66
C LEU A 64 -3.00 11.06 -15.08
N ASN A 65 -3.25 12.04 -15.94
CA ASN A 65 -4.59 12.33 -16.43
C ASN A 65 -5.12 11.16 -17.28
N LYS A 66 -4.27 10.62 -18.16
CA LYS A 66 -4.62 9.56 -19.10
C LYS A 66 -4.79 8.21 -18.43
N THR A 67 -3.90 7.85 -17.51
CA THR A 67 -3.90 6.53 -16.85
C THR A 67 -4.92 6.50 -15.72
N GLY A 68 -5.12 7.62 -15.02
CA GLY A 68 -5.87 7.66 -13.78
C GLY A 68 -5.10 6.99 -12.63
N ILE A 69 -5.66 7.10 -11.45
CA ILE A 69 -5.11 6.56 -10.20
C ILE A 69 -6.18 5.70 -9.54
N PRO A 70 -5.85 4.50 -9.06
CA PRO A 70 -6.81 3.68 -8.33
C PRO A 70 -7.35 4.42 -7.10
N VAL A 71 -8.62 4.19 -6.73
CA VAL A 71 -9.23 4.84 -5.55
C VAL A 71 -8.89 4.15 -4.23
N GLY A 72 -8.25 2.98 -4.28
CA GLY A 72 -8.04 2.15 -3.11
C GLY A 72 -7.32 0.85 -3.43
N LEU A 73 -6.73 0.26 -2.39
CA LEU A 73 -6.42 -1.16 -2.32
C LEU A 73 -7.18 -1.76 -1.12
N ILE A 74 -7.16 -3.09 -1.04
CA ILE A 74 -7.74 -3.89 0.04
C ILE A 74 -7.24 -3.38 1.40
N GLY A 75 -8.13 -3.31 2.40
CA GLY A 75 -7.75 -3.04 3.79
C GLY A 75 -7.15 -1.65 4.07
N TYR A 76 -7.35 -0.67 3.19
CA TYR A 76 -6.75 0.68 3.30
C TYR A 76 -5.23 0.73 3.19
N GLU A 77 -4.60 -0.34 2.69
CA GLU A 77 -3.16 -0.36 2.39
C GLU A 77 -2.76 0.78 1.44
N TYR A 78 -3.73 1.26 0.68
CA TYR A 78 -3.61 2.38 -0.23
C TYR A 78 -4.89 3.20 -0.27
N ARG A 79 -4.76 4.53 -0.26
CA ARG A 79 -5.85 5.49 -0.53
C ARG A 79 -5.31 6.71 -1.28
N PRO A 80 -6.03 7.28 -2.24
CA PRO A 80 -5.62 8.52 -2.89
C PRO A 80 -5.63 9.70 -1.91
N LEU A 81 -4.72 10.65 -2.11
CA LEU A 81 -4.78 11.94 -1.42
C LEU A 81 -5.95 12.76 -1.97
N SER A 82 -6.61 13.55 -1.12
CA SER A 82 -7.65 14.50 -1.56
C SER A 82 -7.09 15.60 -2.47
N LYS A 83 -5.79 15.88 -2.35
CA LYS A 83 -5.03 16.76 -3.24
C LYS A 83 -3.62 16.18 -3.43
N PRO A 84 -3.16 15.98 -4.68
CA PRO A 84 -1.77 15.62 -4.95
C PRO A 84 -0.80 16.65 -4.36
N VAL A 85 0.39 16.20 -3.95
CA VAL A 85 1.42 17.04 -3.33
C VAL A 85 2.75 16.80 -4.03
N TYR A 86 3.48 17.88 -4.33
CA TYR A 86 4.85 17.77 -4.82
C TYR A 86 5.84 17.87 -3.66
N PHE A 87 6.81 16.94 -3.63
CA PHE A 87 7.90 16.92 -2.66
C PHE A 87 9.20 17.29 -3.34
N GLU A 88 9.72 18.47 -3.01
CA GLU A 88 11.06 18.88 -3.38
C GLU A 88 12.10 18.21 -2.46
N GLY A 89 13.28 17.88 -3.00
CA GLY A 89 14.40 17.36 -2.20
C GLY A 89 14.39 15.87 -1.89
N ILE A 90 13.39 15.12 -2.36
CA ILE A 90 13.37 13.64 -2.35
C ILE A 90 13.48 13.15 -3.80
N GLY A 91 14.41 12.24 -4.07
CA GLY A 91 14.77 11.87 -5.45
C GLY A 91 15.55 12.97 -6.18
N GLU A 92 15.98 12.73 -7.42
CA GLU A 92 16.83 13.68 -8.16
C GLU A 92 16.09 14.95 -8.60
N ARG A 93 14.78 14.83 -8.88
CA ARG A 93 13.94 15.93 -9.40
C ARG A 93 12.63 16.11 -8.63
N GLY A 94 12.58 15.63 -7.39
CA GLY A 94 11.37 15.64 -6.58
C GLY A 94 10.41 14.51 -6.93
N LEU A 95 9.34 14.42 -6.15
CA LEU A 95 8.29 13.41 -6.27
C LEU A 95 6.92 14.07 -6.40
N GLY A 96 6.09 13.61 -7.33
CA GLY A 96 4.66 13.90 -7.32
C GLY A 96 3.93 12.84 -6.50
N ALA A 97 3.54 13.13 -5.27
CA ALA A 97 2.73 12.22 -4.46
C ALA A 97 1.25 12.34 -4.81
N ILE A 98 0.62 11.18 -4.92
CA ILE A 98 -0.67 11.02 -5.59
C ILE A 98 -1.60 10.20 -4.67
N PRO A 99 -1.07 9.23 -3.92
CA PRO A 99 -1.76 8.48 -2.87
C PRO A 99 -0.99 8.38 -1.53
N THR A 100 -1.68 7.95 -0.47
CA THR A 100 -1.11 7.45 0.79
C THR A 100 -1.00 5.92 0.76
N SER A 101 -0.02 5.38 1.48
CA SER A 101 0.13 3.95 1.77
C SER A 101 0.21 3.73 3.27
N GLY A 102 -0.69 2.90 3.82
CA GLY A 102 -0.82 2.70 5.26
C GLY A 102 -1.12 4.01 6.02
N LEU A 103 -0.77 4.04 7.32
CA LEU A 103 -1.02 5.18 8.21
C LEU A 103 -0.14 6.42 7.94
N PHE A 104 1.11 6.21 7.49
CA PHE A 104 2.11 7.27 7.40
C PHE A 104 2.88 7.30 6.07
N GLY A 105 2.82 6.23 5.29
CA GLY A 105 3.51 6.13 4.02
C GLY A 105 2.79 6.89 2.90
N ARG A 106 3.51 7.16 1.82
CA ARG A 106 2.98 7.76 0.60
C ARG A 106 3.41 6.95 -0.60
N ILE A 107 2.55 6.88 -1.60
CA ILE A 107 2.94 6.45 -2.94
C ILE A 107 3.16 7.71 -3.77
N ALA A 108 4.16 7.70 -4.64
CA ALA A 108 4.48 8.85 -5.46
C ALA A 108 5.02 8.40 -6.82
N VAL A 109 5.02 9.32 -7.78
CA VAL A 109 5.75 9.18 -9.03
C VAL A 109 7.04 9.98 -8.90
N ASP A 110 8.17 9.29 -9.06
CA ASP A 110 9.48 9.92 -9.17
C ASP A 110 9.56 10.72 -10.47
N VAL A 111 9.86 12.02 -10.35
CA VAL A 111 9.77 12.93 -11.49
C VAL A 111 10.90 12.73 -12.50
N ALA A 112 12.03 12.18 -12.07
CA ALA A 112 13.17 11.96 -12.95
C ALA A 112 12.98 10.72 -13.83
N SER A 113 12.42 9.65 -13.25
CA SER A 113 12.33 8.32 -13.87
C SER A 113 10.91 7.95 -14.33
N GLY A 114 9.88 8.56 -13.76
CA GLY A 114 8.48 8.15 -13.95
C GLY A 114 8.10 6.90 -13.16
N HIS A 115 9.01 6.36 -12.35
CA HIS A 115 8.74 5.18 -11.52
C HIS A 115 7.76 5.52 -10.40
N VAL A 116 6.92 4.55 -10.06
CA VAL A 116 6.10 4.60 -8.85
C VAL A 116 6.96 4.13 -7.69
N VAL A 117 6.97 4.93 -6.62
CA VAL A 117 7.78 4.72 -5.43
C VAL A 117 6.94 4.86 -4.16
N GLN A 118 7.39 4.23 -3.09
CA GLN A 118 6.85 4.39 -1.75
C GLN A 118 7.81 5.24 -0.93
N ILE A 119 7.26 6.24 -0.23
CA ILE A 119 7.90 6.94 0.86
C ILE A 119 7.39 6.26 2.15
N PRO A 120 8.23 5.55 2.92
CA PRO A 120 7.76 4.72 4.04
C PRO A 120 7.11 5.52 5.17
N ASP A 121 7.58 6.74 5.41
CA ASP A 121 7.08 7.66 6.43
C ASP A 121 7.19 9.11 5.95
N VAL A 122 6.37 10.01 6.49
CA VAL A 122 6.33 11.43 6.09
C VAL A 122 7.65 12.18 6.30
N GLU A 123 8.49 11.75 7.23
CA GLU A 123 9.81 12.34 7.49
C GLU A 123 10.95 11.63 6.72
N SER A 124 10.63 10.59 5.94
CA SER A 124 11.63 9.82 5.20
C SER A 124 12.22 10.64 4.04
N SER A 125 13.54 10.64 3.91
CA SER A 125 14.26 11.13 2.74
C SER A 125 14.56 10.04 1.70
N THR A 126 14.21 8.79 2.01
CA THR A 126 14.41 7.64 1.12
C THR A 126 13.10 7.16 0.52
N THR A 127 13.22 6.58 -0.68
CA THR A 127 12.13 5.95 -1.40
C THR A 127 12.43 4.47 -1.66
N HIS A 128 11.37 3.68 -1.77
CA HIS A 128 11.41 2.28 -2.15
C HIS A 128 10.70 2.14 -3.49
N HIS A 129 11.29 1.36 -4.41
CA HIS A 129 10.66 1.09 -5.69
C HIS A 129 9.34 0.33 -5.48
N VAL A 130 8.28 0.72 -6.19
CA VAL A 130 6.97 0.07 -6.18
C VAL A 130 6.68 -0.52 -7.55
N ASN A 131 6.68 0.29 -8.60
CA ASN A 131 6.50 -0.18 -9.98
C ASN A 131 7.24 0.73 -10.94
N ARG A 132 7.63 0.18 -12.10
CA ARG A 132 8.33 0.95 -13.13
C ARG A 132 7.52 2.13 -13.69
N ASP A 133 6.19 2.06 -13.65
CA ASP A 133 5.29 3.08 -14.18
C ASP A 133 3.88 2.99 -13.58
N LEU A 134 3.11 4.07 -13.70
CA LEU A 134 1.74 4.19 -13.16
C LEU A 134 0.75 3.20 -13.80
N GLY A 135 0.94 2.85 -15.08
CA GLY A 135 0.09 1.88 -15.76
C GLY A 135 0.33 0.46 -15.28
N SER A 136 1.56 0.13 -14.92
CA SER A 136 1.92 -1.14 -14.27
C SER A 136 1.33 -1.17 -12.85
N PHE A 137 1.49 -0.10 -12.06
CA PHE A 137 0.85 0.03 -10.74
C PHE A 137 -0.68 -0.14 -10.78
N SER A 138 -1.35 0.47 -11.76
CA SER A 138 -2.81 0.37 -11.90
C SER A 138 -3.26 -1.05 -12.25
N ARG A 139 -2.56 -1.72 -13.18
CA ARG A 139 -2.82 -3.12 -13.55
C ARG A 139 -2.60 -4.08 -12.39
N TYR A 140 -1.63 -3.79 -11.53
CA TYR A 140 -1.42 -4.54 -10.30
C TYR A 140 -2.60 -4.44 -9.36
N ILE A 141 -3.03 -3.22 -9.04
CA ILE A 141 -4.17 -3.02 -8.14
C ILE A 141 -5.42 -3.70 -8.71
N GLU A 142 -5.68 -3.57 -10.01
CA GLU A 142 -6.78 -4.26 -10.68
C GLU A 142 -6.72 -5.77 -10.49
N ALA A 143 -5.55 -6.37 -10.75
CA ALA A 143 -5.36 -7.81 -10.70
C ALA A 143 -5.43 -8.35 -9.25
N VAL A 144 -4.89 -7.61 -8.28
CA VAL A 144 -4.99 -7.95 -6.84
C VAL A 144 -6.44 -7.88 -6.36
N ILE A 145 -7.18 -6.82 -6.72
CA ILE A 145 -8.60 -6.68 -6.38
C ILE A 145 -9.44 -7.79 -7.05
N ALA A 146 -9.15 -8.14 -8.30
CA ALA A 146 -9.88 -9.19 -9.02
C ALA A 146 -9.75 -10.58 -8.37
N ARG A 147 -8.69 -10.81 -7.60
CA ARG A 147 -8.45 -12.06 -6.88
C ARG A 147 -9.08 -12.08 -5.47
N PHE A 148 -9.68 -10.98 -5.03
CA PHE A 148 -10.33 -10.88 -3.73
C PHE A 148 -11.75 -11.50 -3.75
N PRO A 149 -12.18 -12.22 -2.68
CA PRO A 149 -11.47 -12.50 -1.43
C PRO A 149 -10.37 -13.55 -1.60
N PHE A 150 -9.27 -13.36 -0.87
CA PHE A 150 -8.10 -14.26 -0.96
C PHE A 150 -8.33 -15.63 -0.33
N TYR A 151 -9.26 -15.71 0.62
CA TYR A 151 -9.56 -16.95 1.33
C TYR A 151 -11.00 -17.33 1.03
N ALA A 152 -11.21 -18.51 0.48
CA ALA A 152 -12.55 -19.11 0.46
C ALA A 152 -12.84 -19.72 1.84
N GLU A 153 -14.11 -19.77 2.25
CA GLU A 153 -14.53 -20.42 3.50
C GLU A 153 -13.84 -21.80 3.66
N GLY A 154 -13.03 -21.95 4.71
CA GLY A 154 -12.42 -23.22 5.12
C GLY A 154 -10.97 -23.47 4.72
N GLY A 155 -10.01 -22.61 5.10
CA GLY A 155 -8.64 -23.07 5.31
C GLY A 155 -7.55 -22.00 5.34
N GLU A 156 -6.96 -21.78 6.51
CA GLU A 156 -5.65 -21.11 6.69
C GLU A 156 -4.55 -21.76 5.83
N GLU A 157 -4.66 -23.06 5.50
CA GLU A 157 -3.68 -23.81 4.70
C GLU A 157 -3.50 -23.27 3.25
N ARG A 158 -4.35 -22.36 2.77
CA ARG A 158 -4.26 -21.78 1.42
C ARG A 158 -3.66 -20.37 1.37
N SER A 159 -3.28 -19.78 2.50
CA SER A 159 -2.76 -18.39 2.53
C SER A 159 -1.41 -18.25 1.82
N GLU A 160 -0.52 -19.24 2.00
CA GLU A 160 0.78 -19.30 1.34
C GLU A 160 0.64 -19.46 -0.18
N GLU A 161 -0.23 -20.37 -0.64
CA GLU A 161 -0.49 -20.58 -2.07
C GLU A 161 -1.03 -19.30 -2.74
N VAL A 162 -1.96 -18.60 -2.07
CA VAL A 162 -2.52 -17.35 -2.60
C VAL A 162 -1.48 -16.23 -2.62
N ALA A 163 -0.59 -16.16 -1.63
CA ALA A 163 0.50 -15.19 -1.63
C ALA A 163 1.51 -15.47 -2.75
N GLU A 164 1.87 -16.74 -3.00
CA GLU A 164 2.74 -17.12 -4.12
C GLU A 164 2.09 -16.82 -5.48
N ASP A 165 0.80 -17.14 -5.65
CA ASP A 165 0.04 -16.79 -6.85
C ASP A 165 0.05 -15.28 -7.11
N LEU A 166 -0.04 -14.47 -6.04
CA LEU A 166 0.07 -13.02 -6.13
C LEU A 166 1.50 -12.60 -6.52
N ARG A 167 2.55 -13.21 -5.97
CA ARG A 167 3.96 -12.97 -6.33
C ARG A 167 4.26 -13.29 -7.81
N GLU A 168 3.70 -14.37 -8.33
CA GLU A 168 3.82 -14.72 -9.75
C GLU A 168 3.08 -13.70 -10.63
N LEU A 169 1.82 -13.42 -10.30
CA LEU A 169 0.97 -12.47 -11.03
C LEU A 169 1.58 -11.07 -11.07
N VAL A 170 2.16 -10.62 -9.96
CA VAL A 170 2.89 -9.35 -9.98
C VAL A 170 4.09 -9.47 -10.89
N SER A 171 5.00 -10.41 -10.66
CA SER A 171 6.24 -10.53 -11.45
C SER A 171 6.03 -10.54 -12.97
N ASP A 172 4.91 -11.11 -13.45
CA ASP A 172 4.53 -11.13 -14.87
C ASP A 172 4.17 -9.75 -15.44
N ILE A 173 3.57 -8.86 -14.64
CA ILE A 173 3.16 -7.52 -15.08
C ILE A 173 4.35 -6.55 -15.03
N ASP A 174 5.16 -6.65 -13.98
CA ASP A 174 6.38 -5.88 -13.77
C ASP A 174 7.39 -6.75 -12.99
N GLY A 175 8.59 -6.97 -13.55
CA GLY A 175 9.60 -7.84 -12.94
C GLY A 175 10.44 -7.19 -11.84
N THR A 176 10.15 -5.93 -11.50
CA THR A 176 10.89 -5.09 -10.54
C THR A 176 10.26 -4.82 -9.14
N PRO A 177 9.00 -5.19 -8.80
CA PRO A 177 8.34 -4.81 -7.54
C PRO A 177 8.71 -5.63 -6.31
N LEU A 178 9.18 -6.88 -6.48
CA LEU A 178 9.46 -7.80 -5.38
C LEU A 178 10.85 -7.59 -4.77
N ALA A 179 11.19 -6.35 -4.47
CA ALA A 179 12.38 -6.07 -3.66
C ALA A 179 12.11 -6.47 -2.21
N ASP A 180 13.14 -6.96 -1.50
CA ASP A 180 13.04 -7.28 -0.08
C ASP A 180 12.54 -6.07 0.73
N ASN A 181 11.50 -6.28 1.55
CA ASN A 181 10.78 -5.21 2.28
C ASN A 181 10.15 -4.13 1.37
N GLY A 182 9.94 -4.43 0.10
CA GLY A 182 9.18 -3.59 -0.82
C GLY A 182 7.68 -3.63 -0.51
N PHE A 183 6.95 -2.66 -1.05
CA PHE A 183 5.50 -2.52 -0.85
C PHE A 183 4.74 -3.83 -1.16
N TRP A 184 4.99 -4.41 -2.34
CA TRP A 184 4.28 -5.61 -2.80
C TRP A 184 4.69 -6.88 -2.06
N GLU A 185 5.97 -7.01 -1.70
CA GLU A 185 6.43 -8.14 -0.89
C GLU A 185 5.81 -8.09 0.52
N THR A 186 5.74 -6.89 1.12
CA THR A 186 5.07 -6.69 2.40
C THR A 186 3.58 -7.04 2.31
N PHE A 187 2.90 -6.60 1.25
CA PHE A 187 1.50 -6.96 0.99
C PHE A 187 1.30 -8.48 0.85
N CYS A 188 2.17 -9.19 0.12
CA CYS A 188 2.08 -10.64 -0.01
C CYS A 188 2.29 -11.34 1.34
N ASN A 189 3.23 -10.85 2.17
CA ASN A 189 3.41 -11.36 3.53
C ASN A 189 2.16 -11.14 4.41
N ASP A 190 1.42 -10.06 4.19
CA ASP A 190 0.15 -9.80 4.90
C ASP A 190 -0.95 -10.77 4.51
N VAL A 191 -0.97 -11.17 3.24
CA VAL A 191 -1.82 -12.26 2.75
C VAL A 191 -1.37 -13.59 3.37
N THR A 192 -0.07 -13.88 3.46
CA THR A 192 0.39 -15.13 4.09
C THR A 192 -0.10 -15.28 5.55
N ILE A 193 -0.10 -14.18 6.32
CA ILE A 193 -0.49 -14.21 7.75
C ILE A 193 -1.99 -14.05 8.00
N GLY A 194 -2.83 -14.00 6.96
CA GLY A 194 -4.28 -14.00 7.13
C GLY A 194 -4.93 -12.63 7.38
N ASN A 195 -4.22 -11.51 7.17
CA ASN A 195 -4.75 -10.16 7.50
C ASN A 195 -6.05 -9.77 6.77
N TYR A 196 -6.45 -10.52 5.74
CA TYR A 196 -7.64 -10.25 4.93
C TYR A 196 -8.67 -11.40 4.98
N ALA A 197 -8.58 -12.31 5.96
CA ALA A 197 -9.45 -13.48 6.08
C ALA A 197 -10.87 -13.16 6.58
N ASP A 198 -11.01 -12.14 7.42
CA ASP A 198 -12.26 -11.84 8.14
C ASP A 198 -13.20 -10.89 7.38
N TRP A 199 -13.21 -10.95 6.06
CA TRP A 199 -14.05 -10.06 5.23
C TRP A 199 -15.56 -10.28 5.44
N ASP A 200 -15.98 -11.51 5.78
CA ASP A 200 -17.40 -11.88 5.99
C ASP A 200 -17.82 -11.99 7.48
N ALA A 201 -16.98 -11.53 8.43
CA ALA A 201 -17.22 -11.69 9.87
C ALA A 201 -18.09 -10.59 10.51
#